data_AF-A0A9D9DNQ1-F1
#
_entry.id   AF-A0A9D9DNQ1-F1
#
_cell.length_a   1.000
_cell.length_b   1.000
_cell.length_c   1.000
_cell.angle_alpha   90.00
_cell.angle_beta   90.00
_cell.angle_gamma   90.00
#
_symmetry.space_group_name_H-M   'P 1'
#
loop_
_entity.id
_entity.type
_entity.pdbx_description
1 polymer ?
#
loop_
_entity_poly.entity_id
_entity_poly.type
_entity_poly.pdbx_seq_one_letter_code
_entity_poly.pdbx_strand_id
1 'polypeptide(L)'
;MKKLLIILGILFLGNCCFAEDTVITGSVDFNWVNMSQVERDAEISQYQNLIFGDEIQTKIPRKEFRAKYKDFLKDEYYKTTYQLVMNGITETSDANLCAFYYKNNVIYMYAIQYKKNPKTVYYYSAFGRLSYVDEMSDNYPDFPYYSKQYRSNGKLAGAIYFISHDLQYVYEPDGTFKGVWYKEKMFDRNAKQILTRTNW
;
A
#
# COMPACT_ATOMS: atom_id res chain seq x y z
N MET A 1 7.23 1.35 -29.36
CA MET A 1 7.59 0.37 -28.31
C MET A 1 6.56 0.48 -27.19
N LYS A 2 5.71 -0.54 -27.01
CA LYS A 2 4.65 -0.55 -25.98
C LYS A 2 5.30 -0.67 -24.60
N LYS A 3 5.45 0.45 -23.88
CA LYS A 3 5.78 0.42 -22.45
C LYS A 3 4.52 -0.01 -21.71
N LEU A 4 4.48 -1.26 -21.27
CA LEU A 4 3.48 -1.74 -20.31
C LEU A 4 3.75 -1.00 -18.99
N LEU A 5 2.98 0.05 -18.72
CA LEU A 5 2.92 0.67 -17.40
C LEU A 5 2.27 -0.36 -16.46
N ILE A 6 3.10 -1.12 -15.75
CA ILE A 6 2.68 -1.83 -14.55
C ILE A 6 2.44 -0.74 -13.51
N ILE A 7 1.22 -0.24 -13.46
CA ILE A 7 0.72 0.53 -12.32
C ILE A 7 0.77 -0.44 -11.14
N LEU A 8 1.75 -0.24 -10.25
CA LEU A 8 1.74 -0.85 -8.93
C LEU A 8 0.45 -0.35 -8.27
N GLY A 9 -0.59 -1.18 -8.30
CA GLY A 9 -1.89 -0.91 -7.69
C GLY A 9 -1.75 -0.98 -6.18
N ILE A 10 -1.07 0.00 -5.60
CA ILE A 10 -1.05 0.25 -4.16
C ILE A 10 -1.90 1.50 -3.94
N LEU A 11 -3.21 1.30 -3.81
CA LEU A 11 -4.09 2.26 -3.15
C LEU A 11 -4.41 1.67 -1.80
N PHE A 12 -4.12 2.44 -0.75
CA PHE A 12 -4.42 2.06 0.62
C PHE A 12 -5.91 2.21 0.89
N LEU A 13 -6.41 1.26 1.68
CA LEU A 13 -7.50 1.46 2.62
C LEU A 13 -7.05 2.46 3.70
N GLY A 14 -6.92 3.73 3.32
CA GLY A 14 -7.08 4.84 4.25
C GLY A 14 -8.58 5.02 4.44
N ASN A 15 -9.02 5.18 5.69
CA ASN A 15 -10.42 5.31 6.08
C ASN A 15 -11.22 6.15 5.07
N CYS A 16 -12.13 5.52 4.33
CA CYS A 16 -13.21 6.23 3.65
C CYS A 16 -14.22 6.67 4.72
N CYS A 17 -13.81 7.62 5.56
CA CYS A 17 -14.68 8.37 6.44
C CYS A 17 -14.61 9.83 5.99
N PHE A 18 -15.64 10.28 5.27
CA PHE A 18 -15.96 11.69 5.22
C PHE A 18 -16.61 12.06 6.56
N ALA A 19 -15.79 12.60 7.46
CA ALA A 19 -16.20 13.59 8.43
C ALA A 19 -15.06 14.62 8.45
N GLU A 20 -15.37 15.88 8.11
CA GLU A 20 -14.49 17.02 8.36
C GLU A 20 -14.37 17.23 9.87
N ASP A 21 -13.63 16.35 10.55
CA ASP A 21 -13.01 16.73 11.79
C ASP A 21 -11.65 17.31 11.40
N THR A 22 -11.48 18.61 11.64
CA THR A 22 -10.18 19.27 11.66
C THR A 22 -9.29 18.57 12.69
N VAL A 23 -8.71 17.44 12.30
CA VAL A 23 -7.56 16.87 12.97
C VAL A 23 -6.44 17.85 12.68
N ILE A 24 -5.93 18.47 13.73
CA ILE A 24 -4.68 19.22 13.69
C ILE A 24 -3.59 18.18 13.37
N THR A 25 -3.42 17.87 12.08
CA THR A 25 -2.25 17.14 11.59
C THR A 25 -1.11 18.12 11.77
N GLY A 26 -0.28 17.92 12.80
CA GLY A 26 0.99 18.62 12.93
C GLY A 26 1.67 18.52 11.57
N SER A 27 1.77 19.65 10.87
CA SER A 27 2.21 19.69 9.49
C SER A 27 3.61 19.11 9.43
N VAL A 28 3.76 17.90 8.87
CA VAL A 28 5.07 17.37 8.57
C VAL A 28 5.69 18.29 7.53
N ASP A 29 6.78 18.96 7.89
CA ASP A 29 7.50 19.85 7.00
C ASP A 29 8.10 19.04 5.85
N PHE A 30 7.46 19.09 4.69
CA PHE A 30 7.96 18.45 3.49
C PHE A 30 9.08 19.29 2.87
N ASN A 31 10.33 18.92 3.16
CA ASN A 31 11.51 19.66 2.69
C ASN A 31 12.26 19.00 1.51
N TRP A 32 11.74 17.89 0.95
CA TRP A 32 12.43 17.06 -0.05
C TRP A 32 13.06 17.84 -1.21
N VAL A 33 12.37 18.89 -1.67
CA VAL A 33 12.78 19.71 -2.81
C VAL A 33 13.97 20.62 -2.48
N ASN A 34 14.10 21.07 -1.24
CA ASN A 34 15.19 21.96 -0.83
C ASN A 34 16.37 21.22 -0.20
N MET A 35 16.19 19.95 0.18
CA MET A 35 17.28 19.11 0.66
C MET A 35 18.41 19.00 -0.38
N SER A 36 19.64 18.89 0.10
CA SER A 36 20.77 18.44 -0.72
C SER A 36 20.60 16.98 -1.13
N GLN A 37 21.38 16.54 -2.13
CA GLN A 37 21.35 15.13 -2.55
C GLN A 37 21.83 14.19 -1.44
N VAL A 38 22.79 14.63 -0.62
CA VAL A 38 23.34 13.84 0.50
C VAL A 38 22.28 13.60 1.57
N GLU A 39 21.49 14.63 1.90
CA GLU A 39 20.40 14.49 2.88
C GLU A 39 19.29 13.57 2.36
N ARG A 40 18.90 13.70 1.07
CA ARG A 40 17.92 12.79 0.46
C ARG A 40 18.40 11.35 0.49
N ASP A 41 19.65 11.12 0.15
CA ASP A 41 20.23 9.77 0.16
C ASP A 41 20.31 9.19 1.57
N ALA A 42 20.57 10.02 2.58
CA ALA A 42 20.55 9.63 3.98
C ALA A 42 19.14 9.20 4.44
N GLU A 43 18.11 10.00 4.15
CA GLU A 43 16.71 9.64 4.46
C GLU A 43 16.26 8.36 3.74
N ILE A 44 16.59 8.25 2.44
CA ILE A 44 16.29 7.05 1.65
C ILE A 44 16.88 5.81 2.32
N SER A 45 18.14 5.91 2.77
CA SER A 45 18.84 4.79 3.40
C SER A 45 18.28 4.47 4.78
N GLN A 46 17.95 5.50 5.57
CA GLN A 46 17.33 5.34 6.90
C GLN A 46 16.01 4.58 6.81
N TYR A 47 15.09 5.00 5.94
CA TYR A 47 13.78 4.35 5.83
C TYR A 47 13.85 2.99 5.15
N GLN A 48 14.78 2.79 4.22
CA GLN A 48 15.09 1.45 3.67
C GLN A 48 15.50 0.50 4.81
N ASN A 49 16.44 0.90 5.66
CA ASN A 49 16.90 0.08 6.78
C ASN A 49 15.79 -0.21 7.80
N LEU A 50 14.91 0.76 8.07
CA LEU A 50 13.76 0.55 8.97
C LEU A 50 12.76 -0.47 8.42
N ILE A 51 12.58 -0.54 7.10
CA ILE A 51 11.69 -1.53 6.47
C ILE A 51 12.36 -2.91 6.41
N PHE A 52 13.60 -2.97 5.92
CA PHE A 52 14.22 -4.23 5.49
C PHE A 52 15.20 -4.82 6.50
N GLY A 53 15.74 -4.01 7.42
CA GLY A 53 16.85 -4.42 8.28
C GLY A 53 18.13 -4.64 7.46
N ASP A 54 19.02 -5.49 8.00
CA ASP A 54 20.32 -5.76 7.39
C ASP A 54 20.23 -6.59 6.10
N GLU A 55 19.17 -7.39 5.93
CA GLU A 55 18.99 -8.27 4.77
C GLU A 55 17.61 -8.09 4.14
N ILE A 56 17.60 -7.73 2.85
CA ILE A 56 16.39 -7.56 2.07
C ILE A 56 15.82 -8.92 1.68
N GLN A 57 14.84 -9.39 2.44
CA GLN A 57 14.07 -10.58 2.10
C GLN A 57 13.06 -10.28 0.98
N THR A 58 13.42 -10.63 -0.26
CA THR A 58 12.59 -10.38 -1.44
C THR A 58 11.47 -11.40 -1.65
N LYS A 59 11.42 -12.48 -0.85
CA LYS A 59 10.47 -13.58 -1.05
C LYS A 59 10.28 -14.45 0.20
N ILE A 60 9.02 -14.76 0.48
CA ILE A 60 8.61 -15.87 1.35
C ILE A 60 8.45 -17.14 0.48
N PRO A 61 9.00 -18.30 0.85
CA PRO A 61 8.77 -19.56 0.15
C PRO A 61 7.28 -19.82 -0.07
N ARG A 62 6.90 -20.20 -1.30
CA ARG A 62 5.48 -20.33 -1.69
C ARG A 62 4.69 -21.27 -0.76
N LYS A 63 5.33 -22.34 -0.29
CA LYS A 63 4.70 -23.31 0.63
C LYS A 63 4.37 -22.65 1.97
N GLU A 64 5.31 -21.90 2.54
CA GLU A 64 5.14 -21.16 3.79
C GLU A 64 4.10 -20.04 3.65
N PHE A 65 4.17 -19.26 2.57
CA PHE A 65 3.16 -18.23 2.27
C PHE A 65 1.75 -18.83 2.23
N ARG A 66 1.58 -19.93 1.50
CA ARG A 66 0.27 -20.59 1.38
C ARG A 66 -0.21 -21.21 2.68
N ALA A 67 0.69 -21.66 3.55
CA ALA A 67 0.34 -22.15 4.87
C ALA A 67 -0.10 -20.99 5.78
N LYS A 68 0.64 -19.87 5.79
CA LYS A 68 0.35 -18.68 6.58
C LYS A 68 -1.03 -18.09 6.27
N TYR A 69 -1.39 -17.98 4.99
CA TYR A 69 -2.65 -17.37 4.56
C TYR A 69 -3.68 -18.38 4.05
N LYS A 70 -3.62 -19.64 4.50
CA LYS A 70 -4.44 -20.76 3.98
C LYS A 70 -5.93 -20.41 3.88
N ASP A 71 -6.46 -19.73 4.89
CA ASP A 71 -7.88 -19.39 5.02
C ASP A 71 -8.28 -18.14 4.20
N PHE A 72 -7.28 -17.42 3.68
CA PHE A 72 -7.46 -16.17 2.93
C PHE A 72 -7.01 -16.27 1.47
N LEU A 73 -6.58 -17.45 1.01
CA LEU A 73 -6.15 -17.66 -0.39
C LEU A 73 -7.28 -17.44 -1.40
N LYS A 74 -8.52 -17.55 -0.94
CA LYS A 74 -9.74 -17.23 -1.68
C LYS A 74 -10.75 -16.59 -0.74
N ASP A 75 -11.35 -15.49 -1.16
CA ASP A 75 -12.52 -14.94 -0.50
C ASP A 75 -13.70 -15.89 -0.73
N GLU A 76 -14.18 -16.50 0.35
CA GLU A 76 -15.32 -17.41 0.35
C GLU A 76 -16.61 -16.71 -0.13
N TYR A 77 -16.76 -15.43 0.21
CA TYR A 77 -17.94 -14.62 -0.06
C TYR A 77 -17.74 -13.62 -1.20
N TYR A 78 -16.80 -13.90 -2.12
CA TYR A 78 -16.37 -12.95 -3.16
C TYR A 78 -17.50 -12.30 -3.96
N LYS A 79 -18.60 -13.02 -4.24
CA LYS A 79 -19.74 -12.43 -4.95
C LYS A 79 -20.40 -11.32 -4.14
N THR A 80 -20.62 -11.56 -2.85
CA THR A 80 -21.18 -10.59 -1.92
C THR A 80 -20.22 -9.43 -1.73
N THR A 81 -18.95 -9.70 -1.46
CA THR A 81 -17.93 -8.65 -1.30
C THR A 81 -17.84 -7.78 -2.55
N TYR A 82 -17.82 -8.40 -3.74
CA TYR A 82 -17.79 -7.70 -5.01
C TYR A 82 -19.01 -6.78 -5.21
N GLN A 83 -20.22 -7.25 -4.85
CA GLN A 83 -21.43 -6.43 -4.91
C GLN A 83 -21.39 -5.26 -3.92
N LEU A 84 -20.90 -5.48 -2.70
CA LEU A 84 -20.76 -4.42 -1.69
C LEU A 84 -19.87 -3.29 -2.21
N VAL A 85 -18.66 -3.63 -2.67
CA VAL A 85 -17.70 -2.61 -3.12
C VAL A 85 -18.12 -1.95 -4.44
N MET A 86 -18.86 -2.67 -5.30
CA MET A 86 -19.48 -2.11 -6.50
C MET A 86 -20.53 -1.05 -6.17
N ASN A 87 -21.27 -1.25 -5.07
CA ASN A 87 -22.26 -0.30 -4.58
C ASN A 87 -21.64 0.82 -3.71
N GLY A 88 -20.31 0.94 -3.69
CA GLY A 88 -19.60 1.97 -2.93
C GLY A 88 -19.56 1.72 -1.42
N ILE A 89 -19.88 0.52 -0.95
CA ILE A 89 -19.74 0.17 0.46
C ILE A 89 -18.25 0.03 0.79
N THR A 90 -17.78 0.81 1.74
CA THR A 90 -16.38 0.89 2.17
C THR A 90 -16.12 0.25 3.53
N GLU A 91 -17.18 -0.10 4.27
CA GLU A 91 -17.07 -0.67 5.61
C GLU A 91 -18.26 -1.60 5.91
N THR A 92 -17.99 -2.67 6.64
CA THR A 92 -18.98 -3.57 7.23
C THR A 92 -18.74 -3.66 8.75
N SER A 93 -19.54 -4.44 9.47
CA SER A 93 -19.28 -4.71 10.89
C SER A 93 -17.89 -5.32 11.13
N ASP A 94 -17.38 -6.10 10.18
CA ASP A 94 -16.19 -6.94 10.37
C ASP A 94 -14.96 -6.49 9.58
N ALA A 95 -15.13 -5.64 8.57
CA ALA A 95 -14.04 -5.29 7.66
C ALA A 95 -14.17 -3.90 7.02
N ASN A 96 -13.02 -3.32 6.68
CA ASN A 96 -12.92 -2.22 5.74
C ASN A 96 -12.75 -2.79 4.32
N LEU A 97 -13.38 -2.16 3.33
CA LEU A 97 -13.47 -2.59 1.95
C LEU A 97 -13.04 -1.49 0.98
N CYS A 98 -12.34 -1.86 -0.09
CA CYS A 98 -11.94 -0.93 -1.13
C CYS A 98 -12.02 -1.59 -2.51
N ALA A 99 -12.63 -0.91 -3.48
CA ALA A 99 -12.66 -1.32 -4.87
C ALA A 99 -11.56 -0.64 -5.69
N PHE A 100 -10.95 -1.39 -6.59
CA PHE A 100 -9.99 -0.91 -7.57
C PHE A 100 -10.61 -1.04 -8.96
N TYR A 101 -10.83 0.11 -9.58
CA TYR A 101 -11.50 0.21 -10.87
C TYR A 101 -10.49 0.24 -12.01
N TYR A 102 -10.81 -0.51 -13.05
CA TYR A 102 -10.26 -0.37 -14.38
C TYR A 102 -11.32 0.32 -15.25
N LYS A 103 -10.92 0.88 -16.39
CA LYS A 103 -11.74 1.60 -17.37
C LYS A 103 -13.22 1.21 -17.37
N ASN A 104 -14.12 2.20 -17.43
CA ASN A 104 -15.58 2.02 -17.42
C ASN A 104 -16.12 1.43 -16.10
N ASN A 105 -15.56 1.82 -14.95
CA ASN A 105 -16.00 1.40 -13.62
C ASN A 105 -16.05 -0.14 -13.43
N VAL A 106 -15.17 -0.86 -14.13
CA VAL A 106 -15.05 -2.32 -13.96
C VAL A 106 -14.11 -2.58 -12.78
N ILE A 107 -14.60 -3.22 -11.73
CA ILE A 107 -13.75 -3.63 -10.60
C ILE A 107 -12.85 -4.77 -11.06
N TYR A 108 -11.53 -4.53 -11.11
CA TYR A 108 -10.55 -5.56 -11.45
C TYR A 108 -9.98 -6.23 -10.20
N MET A 109 -9.99 -5.52 -9.08
CA MET A 109 -9.47 -5.97 -7.79
C MET A 109 -10.26 -5.30 -6.67
N TYR A 110 -10.34 -5.93 -5.51
CA TYR A 110 -10.85 -5.33 -4.29
C TYR A 110 -9.99 -5.74 -3.10
N ALA A 111 -9.99 -4.94 -2.04
CA ALA A 111 -9.24 -5.21 -0.82
C ALA A 111 -10.18 -5.39 0.37
N ILE A 112 -9.80 -6.28 1.28
CA ILE A 112 -10.46 -6.52 2.57
C ILE A 112 -9.42 -6.35 3.67
N GLN A 113 -9.74 -5.52 4.66
CA GLN A 113 -9.00 -5.43 5.92
C GLN A 113 -9.95 -5.83 7.06
N TYR A 114 -9.71 -6.98 7.67
CA TYR A 114 -10.55 -7.42 8.78
C TYR A 114 -10.22 -6.63 10.04
N LYS A 115 -11.24 -6.10 10.72
CA LYS A 115 -11.07 -5.30 11.94
C LYS A 115 -10.42 -6.07 13.09
N LYS A 116 -10.61 -7.39 13.12
CA LYS A 116 -9.97 -8.29 14.10
C LYS A 116 -8.46 -8.46 13.87
N ASN A 117 -7.97 -8.25 12.65
CA ASN A 117 -6.55 -8.29 12.31
C ASN A 117 -6.21 -7.11 11.37
N PRO A 118 -6.12 -5.88 11.92
CA PRO A 118 -5.99 -4.68 11.09
C PRO A 118 -4.61 -4.55 10.44
N LYS A 119 -3.61 -5.33 10.89
CA LYS A 119 -2.24 -5.31 10.35
C LYS A 119 -2.07 -6.13 9.07
N THR A 120 -3.15 -6.59 8.46
CA THR A 120 -3.12 -7.33 7.21
C THR A 120 -4.24 -6.89 6.29
N VAL A 121 -3.89 -6.61 5.03
CA VAL A 121 -4.87 -6.31 3.97
C VAL A 121 -4.75 -7.36 2.88
N TYR A 122 -5.88 -7.93 2.49
CA TYR A 122 -5.96 -8.96 1.46
C TYR A 122 -6.54 -8.37 0.18
N TYR A 123 -5.82 -8.49 -0.93
CA TYR A 123 -6.25 -8.00 -2.22
C TYR A 123 -6.67 -9.17 -3.10
N TYR A 124 -7.91 -9.13 -3.58
CA TYR A 124 -8.53 -10.19 -4.36
C TYR A 124 -8.83 -9.72 -5.78
N SER A 125 -8.58 -10.59 -6.76
CA SER A 125 -9.18 -10.44 -8.09
C SER A 125 -10.72 -10.39 -8.01
N ALA A 126 -11.38 -9.93 -9.07
CA ALA A 126 -12.86 -9.93 -9.17
C ALA A 126 -13.52 -11.29 -8.90
N PHE A 127 -12.80 -12.40 -9.05
CA PHE A 127 -13.28 -13.77 -8.77
C PHE A 127 -12.85 -14.31 -7.40
N GLY A 128 -12.44 -13.45 -6.48
CA GLY A 128 -12.10 -13.80 -5.11
C GLY A 128 -10.77 -14.53 -4.92
N ARG A 129 -9.93 -14.69 -5.95
CA ARG A 129 -8.58 -15.24 -5.76
C ARG A 129 -7.65 -14.19 -5.20
N LEU A 130 -6.87 -14.57 -4.18
CA LEU A 130 -5.85 -13.71 -3.59
C LEU A 130 -4.78 -13.35 -4.63
N SER A 131 -4.57 -12.04 -4.79
CA SER A 131 -3.57 -11.44 -5.66
C SER A 131 -2.38 -10.93 -4.86
N TYR A 132 -2.65 -10.17 -3.80
CA TYR A 132 -1.63 -9.57 -2.93
C TYR A 132 -2.04 -9.60 -1.46
N VAL A 133 -1.06 -9.47 -0.58
CA VAL A 133 -1.23 -9.26 0.86
C VAL A 133 -0.31 -8.11 1.27
N ASP A 134 -0.84 -7.10 1.95
CA ASP A 134 0.00 -6.15 2.69
C ASP A 134 0.12 -6.61 4.14
N GLU A 135 1.34 -6.54 4.66
CA GLU A 135 1.62 -6.68 6.08
C GLU A 135 2.13 -5.36 6.63
N MET A 136 1.46 -4.86 7.67
CA MET A 136 1.81 -3.61 8.35
C MET A 136 2.75 -3.90 9.52
N SER A 137 3.68 -2.97 9.78
CA SER A 137 4.54 -3.01 10.96
C SER A 137 3.76 -2.79 12.26
N ASP A 138 4.43 -3.02 13.39
CA ASP A 138 3.73 -3.07 14.67
C ASP A 138 3.05 -1.78 15.12
N ASN A 139 3.58 -0.62 14.71
CA ASN A 139 3.04 0.68 15.08
C ASN A 139 1.69 1.01 14.42
N TYR A 140 1.29 0.27 13.37
CA TYR A 140 0.00 0.52 12.69
C TYR A 140 -1.19 0.37 13.67
N PRO A 141 -2.17 1.30 13.68
CA PRO A 141 -2.42 2.34 12.66
C PRO A 141 -1.70 3.67 12.89
N ASP A 142 -0.90 3.80 13.94
CA ASP A 142 -0.20 5.04 14.28
C ASP A 142 1.03 5.26 13.39
N PHE A 143 1.26 6.51 13.02
CA PHE A 143 2.45 6.90 12.29
C PHE A 143 3.66 7.10 13.23
N PRO A 144 4.89 6.85 12.75
CA PRO A 144 5.21 6.25 11.47
C PRO A 144 5.04 4.72 11.50
N TYR A 145 4.73 4.12 10.35
CA TYR A 145 4.69 2.66 10.19
C TYR A 145 5.20 2.30 8.79
N TYR A 146 5.43 1.02 8.53
CA TYR A 146 5.70 0.55 7.16
C TYR A 146 4.76 -0.58 6.76
N SER A 147 4.66 -0.80 5.44
CA SER A 147 4.02 -1.99 4.89
C SER A 147 4.94 -2.72 3.91
N LYS A 148 4.79 -4.05 3.86
CA LYS A 148 5.38 -4.92 2.84
C LYS A 148 4.26 -5.60 2.07
N GLN A 149 4.23 -5.42 0.76
CA GLN A 149 3.26 -6.06 -0.11
C GLN A 149 3.83 -7.32 -0.74
N TYR A 150 3.16 -8.45 -0.60
CA TYR A 150 3.54 -9.72 -1.20
C TYR A 150 2.52 -10.17 -2.24
N ARG A 151 3.01 -10.70 -3.35
CA ARG A 151 2.18 -11.44 -4.33
C ARG A 151 1.72 -12.75 -3.71
N SER A 152 0.62 -13.32 -4.20
CA SER A 152 0.10 -14.63 -3.74
C SER A 152 1.03 -15.84 -3.96
N ASN A 153 2.19 -15.64 -4.59
CA ASN A 153 3.26 -16.62 -4.71
C ASN A 153 4.40 -16.42 -3.69
N GLY A 154 4.27 -15.46 -2.77
CA GLY A 154 5.24 -15.11 -1.74
C GLY A 154 6.33 -14.13 -2.16
N LYS A 155 6.41 -13.71 -3.43
CA LYS A 155 7.38 -12.68 -3.84
C LYS A 155 6.96 -11.31 -3.35
N LEU A 156 7.89 -10.54 -2.79
CA LEU A 156 7.68 -9.14 -2.46
C LEU A 156 7.37 -8.34 -3.75
N ALA A 157 6.38 -7.47 -3.69
CA ALA A 157 5.91 -6.61 -4.77
C ALA A 157 6.36 -5.15 -4.57
N GLY A 158 6.61 -4.75 -3.33
CA GLY A 158 7.13 -3.45 -2.94
C GLY A 158 6.96 -3.24 -1.44
N ALA A 159 7.52 -2.15 -0.94
CA ALA A 159 7.34 -1.73 0.45
C ALA A 159 7.22 -0.21 0.54
N ILE A 160 6.55 0.27 1.59
CA ILE A 160 6.33 1.69 1.79
C ILE A 160 6.55 2.03 3.26
N TYR A 161 7.27 3.12 3.51
CA TYR A 161 7.39 3.74 4.83
C TYR A 161 6.47 4.95 4.90
N PHE A 162 5.55 4.96 5.86
CA PHE A 162 4.57 6.02 6.08
C PHE A 162 5.04 6.90 7.24
N ILE A 163 5.34 8.16 6.93
CA ILE A 163 5.66 9.17 7.95
C ILE A 163 4.37 9.83 8.45
N SER A 164 3.44 10.05 7.54
CA SER A 164 2.10 10.55 7.81
C SER A 164 1.16 10.09 6.71
N HIS A 165 -0.10 10.51 6.78
CA HIS A 165 -1.04 10.30 5.69
C HIS A 165 -0.53 10.91 4.37
N ASP A 166 0.08 12.09 4.44
CA ASP A 166 0.59 12.84 3.30
C ASP A 166 1.94 12.35 2.78
N LEU A 167 2.82 11.84 3.65
CA LEU A 167 4.25 11.65 3.35
C LEU A 167 4.66 10.17 3.42
N GLN A 168 5.10 9.62 2.28
CA GLN A 168 5.35 8.18 2.12
C GLN A 168 6.56 7.91 1.23
N TYR A 169 7.47 7.04 1.66
CA TYR A 169 8.65 6.63 0.90
C TYR A 169 8.43 5.24 0.31
N VAL A 170 8.54 5.12 -1.01
CA VAL A 170 8.21 3.89 -1.74
C VAL A 170 9.48 3.20 -2.23
N TYR A 171 9.54 1.89 -2.01
CA TYR A 171 10.66 1.03 -2.37
C TYR A 171 10.20 -0.13 -3.25
N GLU A 172 11.01 -0.45 -4.25
CA GLU A 172 10.88 -1.65 -5.05
C GLU A 172 11.25 -2.91 -4.22
N PRO A 173 10.93 -4.13 -4.69
CA PRO A 173 11.19 -5.36 -3.93
C PRO A 173 12.65 -5.59 -3.53
N ASP A 174 13.60 -5.06 -4.29
CA ASP A 174 15.04 -5.15 -4.02
C ASP A 174 15.55 -4.01 -3.10
N GLY A 175 14.63 -3.22 -2.55
CA GLY A 175 14.93 -2.05 -1.74
C GLY A 175 15.30 -0.81 -2.56
N THR A 176 15.31 -0.85 -3.89
CA THR A 176 15.59 0.35 -4.68
C THR A 176 14.54 1.42 -4.41
N PHE A 177 14.97 2.64 -4.12
CA PHE A 177 14.07 3.78 -3.93
C PHE A 177 13.32 4.10 -5.22
N LYS A 178 11.99 4.10 -5.15
CA LYS A 178 11.12 4.44 -6.28
C LYS A 178 10.77 5.92 -6.29
N GLY A 179 10.57 6.51 -5.11
CA GLY A 179 10.18 7.90 -4.95
C GLY A 179 9.44 8.15 -3.65
N VAL A 180 9.24 9.43 -3.34
CA VAL A 180 8.49 9.90 -2.18
C VAL A 180 7.17 10.51 -2.63
N TRP A 181 6.06 10.07 -2.04
CA TRP A 181 4.79 10.75 -2.17
C TRP A 181 4.67 11.85 -1.12
N TYR A 182 4.29 13.03 -1.57
CA TYR A 182 3.74 14.09 -0.73
C TYR A 182 2.41 14.53 -1.31
N LYS A 183 1.32 14.34 -0.56
CA LYS A 183 -0.05 14.60 -1.04
C LYS A 183 -0.34 13.86 -2.35
N GLU A 184 -0.64 14.58 -3.43
CA GLU A 184 -0.94 14.02 -4.74
C GLU A 184 0.29 13.83 -5.62
N LYS A 185 1.49 14.18 -5.17
CA LYS A 185 2.69 14.26 -6.03
C LYS A 185 3.76 13.28 -5.59
N MET A 186 4.37 12.60 -6.57
CA MET A 186 5.54 11.76 -6.33
C MET A 186 6.79 12.45 -6.87
N PHE A 187 7.85 12.43 -6.07
CA PHE A 187 9.16 12.93 -6.45
C PHE A 187 10.18 11.80 -6.49
N ASP A 188 11.11 11.85 -7.44
CA ASP A 188 12.22 10.91 -7.52
C ASP A 188 13.37 11.30 -6.56
N ARG A 189 14.45 10.51 -6.62
CA ARG A 189 15.67 10.69 -5.82
C ARG A 189 16.33 12.07 -5.99
N ASN A 190 16.09 12.74 -7.11
CA ASN A 190 16.66 14.04 -7.46
C ASN A 190 15.65 15.19 -7.27
N ALA A 191 14.57 14.95 -6.50
CA ALA A 191 13.47 15.87 -6.26
C ALA A 191 12.69 16.31 -7.52
N LYS A 192 12.78 15.55 -8.62
CA LYS A 192 11.95 15.80 -9.80
C LYS A 192 10.58 15.15 -9.59
N GLN A 193 9.51 15.90 -9.83
CA GLN A 193 8.16 15.33 -9.84
C GLN A 193 8.02 14.34 -11.01
N ILE A 194 7.61 13.09 -10.71
CA ILE A 194 7.51 12.00 -11.69
C ILE A 194 6.08 11.47 -11.87
N LEU A 195 5.20 11.59 -10.88
CA LEU A 195 3.82 11.11 -10.94
C LEU A 195 2.86 12.03 -10.18
N THR A 196 1.58 11.91 -10.51
CA THR A 196 0.45 12.48 -9.75
C THR A 196 -0.60 11.41 -9.47
N ARG A 197 -1.37 11.54 -8.38
CA ARG A 197 -2.51 10.67 -8.02
C ARG A 197 -3.73 11.52 -7.65
N THR A 198 -4.93 11.05 -7.94
CA THR A 198 -6.18 11.82 -7.74
C THR A 198 -6.98 11.41 -6.50
N ASN A 199 -6.40 10.62 -5.59
CA ASN A 199 -7.14 10.09 -4.45
C ASN A 199 -6.55 10.62 -3.14
N TRP A 200 -7.32 11.54 -2.56
CA TRP A 200 -7.57 11.70 -1.13
C TRP A 200 -9.04 11.36 -0.90
#